data_AF-A0A0D0DB93-F1
#
_entry.id   AF-A0A0D0DB93-F1
#
_cell.length_a   1.000
_cell.length_b   1.000
_cell.length_c   1.000
_cell.angle_alpha   90.00
_cell.angle_beta   90.00
_cell.angle_gamma   90.00
#
_symmetry.space_group_name_H-M   'P 1'
#
loop_
_entity.id
_entity.type
_entity.pdbx_description
1 polymer ?
#
loop_
_entity_poly.entity_id
_entity_poly.type
_entity_poly.pdbx_seq_one_letter_code
_entity_poly.pdbx_strand_id
1 'polypeptide(L)'
;HKRQRTFRSSGDHDRNELNSLPACSICLRHFSHIIIYCNATHTWDKAHPTFAECHRTALYAKDGCLLCCKWQKDEGCNEKHNTKHICSGCGSATHGAQRCPHAQ
;
A
#
# COMPACT_ATOMS: atom_id res chain seq x y z
N HIS A 1 -4.44 33.47 24.90
CA HIS A 1 -5.59 32.78 24.26
C HIS A 1 -5.18 31.37 23.86
N LYS A 2 -5.66 30.34 24.59
CA LYS A 2 -5.30 28.93 24.42
C LYS A 2 -6.59 28.17 24.11
N ARG A 3 -6.84 27.83 22.83
CA ARG A 3 -7.99 27.00 22.45
C ARG A 3 -7.57 25.53 22.55
N GLN A 4 -7.93 24.88 23.65
CA GLN A 4 -7.91 23.43 23.75
C GLN A 4 -9.01 22.87 22.84
N ARG A 5 -8.63 22.03 21.88
CA ARG A 5 -9.57 21.18 21.13
C ARG A 5 -9.76 19.89 21.91
N THR A 6 -10.95 19.72 22.46
CA THR A 6 -11.46 18.48 23.03
C THR A 6 -11.61 17.44 21.90
N PHE A 7 -10.82 16.38 21.95
CA PHE A 7 -11.03 15.21 21.12
C PHE A 7 -12.17 14.40 21.74
N ARG A 8 -13.29 14.29 21.02
CA ARG A 8 -14.36 13.35 21.36
C ARG A 8 -13.95 11.97 20.86
N SER A 9 -13.65 11.08 21.81
CA SER A 9 -13.64 9.64 21.60
C SER A 9 -15.06 9.16 21.33
N SER A 10 -15.29 8.48 20.21
CA SER A 10 -16.45 7.62 19.98
C SER A 10 -16.15 6.73 18.77
N GLY A 11 -16.12 5.42 18.98
CA GLY A 11 -16.00 4.42 17.93
C GLY A 11 -15.33 3.16 18.43
N ASP A 12 -16.04 2.37 19.24
CA ASP A 12 -15.77 0.95 19.45
C ASP A 12 -15.79 0.23 18.10
N HIS A 13 -14.64 0.12 17.45
CA HIS A 13 -14.41 -0.79 16.35
C HIS A 13 -13.71 -2.04 16.91
N ASP A 14 -14.49 -3.11 17.00
CA ASP A 14 -14.13 -4.52 16.95
C ASP A 14 -12.66 -4.88 17.23
N ARG A 15 -12.40 -5.36 18.45
CA ARG A 15 -11.09 -5.83 18.92
C ARG A 15 -10.73 -7.22 18.35
N ASN A 16 -10.72 -7.37 17.02
CA ASN A 16 -10.26 -8.57 16.34
C ASN A 16 -9.48 -8.31 15.04
N GLU A 17 -8.80 -7.16 14.91
CA GLU A 17 -7.86 -6.87 13.83
C GLU A 17 -6.42 -7.16 14.31
N LEU A 18 -6.09 -8.44 14.42
CA LEU A 18 -4.81 -8.90 14.92
C LEU A 18 -3.72 -8.75 13.83
N ASN A 19 -2.97 -7.64 13.87
CA ASN A 19 -1.59 -7.53 13.36
C ASN A 19 -1.28 -8.16 11.99
N SER A 20 -2.03 -7.86 10.93
CA SER A 20 -1.54 -8.20 9.58
C SER A 20 -0.30 -7.35 9.28
N LEU A 21 0.82 -7.99 8.93
CA LEU A 21 2.03 -7.28 8.53
C LEU A 21 1.74 -6.46 7.27
N PRO A 22 2.36 -5.29 7.08
CA PRO A 22 2.13 -4.51 5.88
C PRO A 22 2.55 -5.30 4.64
N ALA A 23 1.73 -5.26 3.60
CA ALA A 23 2.04 -5.84 2.32
C ALA A 23 3.16 -5.03 1.66
N CYS A 24 4.19 -5.71 1.17
CA CYS A 24 5.14 -5.04 0.31
C CYS A 24 4.47 -4.62 -0.99
N SER A 25 4.56 -3.34 -1.35
CA SER A 25 3.99 -2.81 -2.58
C SER A 25 4.65 -3.34 -3.87
N ILE A 26 5.66 -4.21 -3.77
CA ILE A 26 6.35 -4.81 -4.92
C ILE A 26 6.05 -6.31 -4.99
N CYS A 27 6.51 -7.09 -4.00
CA CYS A 27 6.34 -8.56 -4.03
C CYS A 27 5.02 -9.05 -3.44
N LEU A 28 4.20 -8.15 -2.88
CA LEU A 28 2.91 -8.45 -2.23
C LEU A 28 2.98 -9.38 -1.03
N ARG A 29 4.17 -9.66 -0.51
CA ARG A 29 4.31 -10.45 0.72
C ARG A 29 3.97 -9.62 1.96
N HIS A 30 3.19 -10.15 2.89
CA HIS A 30 3.04 -9.64 4.25
C HIS A 30 4.26 -10.04 5.08
N PHE A 31 5.36 -9.32 4.86
CA PHE A 31 6.60 -9.57 5.58
C PHE A 31 7.35 -8.27 5.79
N SER A 32 7.82 -8.06 7.02
CA SER A 32 8.61 -6.91 7.41
C SER A 32 9.95 -6.86 6.67
N HIS A 33 10.01 -6.07 5.60
CA HIS A 33 11.25 -5.68 4.96
C HIS A 33 11.18 -4.25 4.46
N ILE A 34 12.35 -3.68 4.20
CA ILE A 34 12.46 -2.31 3.70
C ILE A 34 12.04 -2.30 2.23
N ILE A 35 10.81 -1.85 1.95
CA ILE A 35 10.21 -1.83 0.61
C ILE A 35 11.09 -1.09 -0.41
N ILE A 36 11.80 -0.03 0.02
CA ILE A 36 12.70 0.76 -0.83
C ILE A 36 13.86 -0.09 -1.41
N TYR A 37 14.24 -1.17 -0.73
CA TYR A 37 15.27 -2.11 -1.18
C TYR A 37 14.69 -3.39 -1.80
N CYS A 38 13.37 -3.50 -1.90
CA CYS A 38 12.75 -4.65 -2.55
C CYS A 38 12.91 -4.52 -4.07
N ASN A 39 13.56 -5.51 -4.68
CA ASN A 39 13.84 -5.60 -6.11
C ASN A 39 13.22 -6.86 -6.74
N ALA A 40 12.16 -7.39 -6.10
CA ALA A 40 11.48 -8.57 -6.58
C ALA A 40 10.89 -8.35 -7.98
N THR A 41 11.16 -9.28 -8.88
CA THR A 41 10.63 -9.27 -10.26
C THR A 41 9.33 -10.04 -10.39
N HIS A 42 8.99 -10.86 -9.38
CA HIS A 42 7.77 -11.65 -9.30
C HIS A 42 7.10 -11.49 -7.93
N THR A 43 5.82 -11.84 -7.87
CA THR A 43 5.04 -11.98 -6.64
C THR A 43 5.68 -13.00 -5.69
N TRP A 44 5.31 -12.97 -4.42
CA TRP A 44 5.90 -13.82 -3.37
C TRP A 44 5.85 -15.33 -3.68
N ASP A 45 4.86 -15.78 -4.44
CA ASP A 45 4.65 -17.15 -4.92
C ASP A 45 5.36 -17.47 -6.24
N LYS A 46 6.01 -16.47 -6.84
CA LYS A 46 6.63 -16.52 -8.18
C LYS A 46 5.66 -16.82 -9.33
N ALA A 47 4.35 -16.73 -9.12
CA ALA A 47 3.36 -17.05 -10.14
C ALA A 47 3.22 -15.95 -11.20
N HIS A 48 3.41 -14.69 -10.79
CA HIS A 48 3.20 -13.53 -11.66
C HIS A 48 4.38 -12.56 -11.58
N PRO A 49 4.76 -11.90 -12.69
CA PRO A 49 5.65 -10.75 -12.66
C PRO A 49 5.07 -9.64 -11.76
N THR A 50 5.94 -8.86 -11.12
CA THR A 50 5.49 -7.69 -10.35
C THR A 50 4.94 -6.62 -11.27
N PHE A 51 3.78 -6.07 -10.89
CA PHE A 51 3.17 -4.96 -11.63
C PHE A 51 3.92 -3.64 -11.41
N ALA A 52 4.56 -3.48 -10.25
CA ALA A 52 5.29 -2.28 -9.88
C ALA A 52 6.74 -2.58 -9.49
N GLU A 53 7.56 -1.53 -9.54
CA GLU A 53 8.94 -1.50 -9.08
C GLU A 53 9.22 -0.23 -8.27
N CYS A 54 10.20 -0.30 -7.37
CA CYS A 54 10.67 0.87 -6.67
C CYS A 54 11.96 1.39 -7.32
N HIS A 55 11.94 2.66 -7.70
CA HIS A 55 13.09 3.37 -8.25
C HIS A 55 13.32 4.66 -7.46
N ARG A 56 14.50 4.80 -6.85
CA ARG A 56 14.91 5.98 -6.06
C ARG A 56 13.83 6.43 -5.06
N THR A 57 13.33 5.49 -4.25
CA THR A 57 12.27 5.69 -3.22
C THR A 57 10.86 5.98 -3.73
N ALA A 58 10.65 6.11 -5.04
CA ALA A 58 9.34 6.23 -5.65
C ALA A 58 8.87 4.89 -6.23
N LEU A 59 7.55 4.69 -6.24
CA LEU A 59 6.91 3.48 -6.73
C LEU A 59 6.37 3.74 -8.15
N TYR A 60 6.74 2.90 -9.10
CA TYR A 60 6.32 3.00 -10.49
C TYR A 60 5.66 1.71 -10.93
N ALA A 61 4.59 1.81 -11.72
CA ALA A 61 4.14 0.69 -12.53
C ALA A 61 5.15 0.41 -13.65
N LYS A 62 5.16 -0.82 -14.18
CA LYS A 62 6.09 -1.23 -15.25
C LYS A 62 5.92 -0.45 -16.56
N ASP A 63 4.79 0.21 -16.75
CA ASP A 63 4.52 1.14 -17.87
C ASP A 63 5.12 2.55 -17.64
N GLY A 64 5.77 2.79 -16.50
CA GLY A 64 6.38 4.07 -16.13
C GLY A 64 5.45 5.00 -15.35
N CYS A 65 4.21 4.61 -15.06
CA CYS A 65 3.29 5.44 -14.28
C CYS A 65 3.69 5.52 -12.80
N LEU A 66 3.83 6.75 -12.29
CA LEU A 66 4.11 7.00 -10.87
C LEU A 66 2.89 6.66 -10.00
N LEU A 67 3.09 5.80 -9.02
CA LEU A 67 2.06 5.34 -8.08
C LEU A 67 2.14 6.09 -6.75
N CYS A 68 1.01 6.23 -6.06
CA CYS A 68 0.96 6.82 -4.73
C CYS A 68 1.36 5.79 -3.67
N CYS A 69 2.46 6.02 -2.94
CA CYS A 69 2.89 5.14 -1.86
C CYS A 69 1.91 5.12 -0.66
N LYS A 70 1.24 6.24 -0.36
CA LYS A 70 0.21 6.29 0.71
C LYS A 70 -0.99 5.42 0.35
N TRP A 71 -1.39 5.45 -0.92
CA TRP A 71 -2.50 4.64 -1.43
C TRP A 71 -2.27 3.14 -1.23
N GLN A 72 -1.01 2.67 -1.27
CA GLN A 72 -0.70 1.25 -1.11
C GLN A 72 -0.83 0.74 0.33
N LYS A 73 -0.89 1.64 1.32
CA LYS A 73 -1.01 1.30 2.74
C LYS A 73 -2.46 1.15 3.14
N ASP A 74 -2.70 0.60 4.33
CA ASP A 74 -4.08 0.43 4.83
C ASP A 74 -4.81 1.76 5.00
N GLU A 75 -4.11 2.80 5.47
CA GLU A 75 -4.70 4.12 5.71
C GLU A 75 -5.17 4.79 4.41
N GLY A 76 -4.65 4.32 3.27
CA GLY A 76 -4.92 4.87 1.95
C GLY A 76 -4.40 6.31 1.78
N CYS A 77 -4.97 7.01 0.80
CA CYS A 77 -4.61 8.38 0.47
C CYS A 77 -5.85 9.22 0.20
N ASN A 78 -5.96 10.36 0.91
CA ASN A 78 -7.08 11.32 0.78
C ASN A 78 -6.75 12.52 -0.13
N GLU A 79 -5.53 12.57 -0.67
CA GLU A 79 -5.10 13.66 -1.54
C GLU A 79 -5.73 13.51 -2.93
N LYS A 80 -5.98 14.64 -3.61
CA LYS A 80 -6.65 14.69 -4.92
C LYS A 80 -5.67 14.37 -6.05
N HIS A 81 -5.31 13.10 -6.19
CA HIS A 81 -4.50 12.60 -7.32
C HIS A 81 -4.84 11.15 -7.65
N ASN A 82 -6.13 10.89 -7.84
CA ASN A 82 -6.71 9.56 -8.06
C ASN A 82 -6.10 8.81 -9.26
N THR A 83 -5.52 9.51 -10.24
CA THR A 83 -4.81 8.86 -11.36
C THR A 83 -3.58 8.05 -10.91
N LYS A 84 -3.04 8.33 -9.71
CA LYS A 84 -1.95 7.58 -9.08
C LYS A 84 -2.44 6.55 -8.05
N HIS A 85 -3.75 6.49 -7.80
CA HIS A 85 -4.37 5.56 -6.86
C HIS A 85 -4.62 4.23 -7.58
N ILE A 86 -3.53 3.60 -8.02
CA ILE A 86 -3.53 2.32 -8.69
C ILE A 86 -2.82 1.32 -7.79
N CYS A 87 -3.44 0.16 -7.56
CA CYS A 87 -2.87 -0.94 -6.80
C CYS A 87 -1.59 -1.42 -7.48
N SER A 88 -0.49 -1.43 -6.73
CA SER A 88 0.81 -1.84 -7.27
C SER A 88 0.94 -3.36 -7.47
N GLY A 89 -0.05 -4.15 -7.05
CA GLY A 89 -0.08 -5.59 -7.24
C GLY A 89 -0.86 -6.05 -8.47
N CYS A 90 -1.99 -5.40 -8.77
CA CYS A 90 -2.91 -5.86 -9.81
C CYS A 90 -3.39 -4.76 -10.78
N GLY A 91 -2.96 -3.51 -10.60
CA GLY A 91 -3.37 -2.40 -11.45
C GLY A 91 -4.79 -1.88 -11.20
N SER A 92 -5.51 -2.37 -10.20
CA SER A 92 -6.87 -1.87 -9.87
C SER A 92 -6.84 -0.48 -9.22
N ALA A 93 -7.77 0.40 -9.57
CA ALA A 93 -7.92 1.70 -8.92
C ALA A 93 -8.74 1.69 -7.62
N THR A 94 -9.28 0.53 -7.23
CA THR A 94 -10.26 0.40 -6.12
C THR A 94 -9.62 0.21 -4.75
N HIS A 95 -8.37 -0.22 -4.71
CA HIS A 95 -7.63 -0.53 -3.49
C HIS A 95 -6.12 -0.31 -3.67
N GLY A 96 -5.38 -0.33 -2.57
CA GLY A 96 -3.91 -0.38 -2.56
C GLY A 96 -3.35 -1.77 -2.28
N ALA A 97 -2.02 -1.92 -2.38
CA ALA A 97 -1.32 -3.20 -2.18
C ALA A 97 -1.70 -3.94 -0.89
N GLN A 98 -1.91 -3.23 0.23
CA GLN A 98 -2.31 -3.82 1.50
C GLN A 98 -3.58 -4.67 1.41
N ARG A 99 -4.53 -4.26 0.57
CA ARG A 99 -5.84 -4.92 0.40
C ARG A 99 -5.92 -5.66 -0.92
N CYS A 100 -4.78 -5.91 -1.56
CA CYS A 100 -4.72 -6.63 -2.83
C CYS A 100 -5.05 -8.12 -2.59
N PRO A 101 -5.94 -8.73 -3.38
CA PRO A 101 -6.22 -10.18 -3.29
C PRO A 101 -5.00 -11.07 -3.52
N HIS A 102 -3.97 -10.56 -4.18
CA HIS A 102 -2.71 -11.27 -4.41
C HIS A 102 -1.69 -11.09 -3.28
N ALA A 103 -1.99 -10.25 -2.28
CA ALA A 103 -1.12 -10.05 -1.12
C ALA A 103 -1.32 -11.15 -0.07
N GLN A 104 -0.21 -11.72 0.41
CA GLN A 104 -0.20 -12.81 1.40
C GLN A 104 0.97 -12.74 2.36
#